data_AF-X1IU71-F1
#
_entry.id   AF-X1IU71-F1
#
_cell.length_a   1.000
_cell.length_b   1.000
_cell.length_c   1.000
_cell.angle_alpha   90.00
_cell.angle_beta   90.00
_cell.angle_gamma   90.00
#
_symmetry.space_group_name_H-M   'P 1'
#
loop_
_entity.id
_entity.type
_entity.pdbx_description
1 polymer ?
#
loop_
_entity_poly.entity_id
_entity_poly.type
_entity_poly.pdbx_seq_one_letter_code
_entity_poly.pdbx_strand_id
1 'polypeptide(L)'
;GDPGTAYEGQPICDTCYDEDTCEPSATIYYGKDNEEISLIGACRNETEGDFRVKWHSTDPWRGYYECESDEYVEVFTDAILSGHESEEMLKKLYDRVLERFDEEDISFARVFCRSSNVFMTSLEIWVKRDFVQLLKAHAIIAEAKGEVDYDNPLYSTGILIPRDNLEKFKKLLGKKYEITTDKDLADLAAEKGGDLLREIVEAAKGGG
;
A
#
# COMPACT_ATOMS: atom_id res chain seq x y z
N GLY A 1 18.68 20.06 15.41
CA GLY A 1 17.95 18.92 14.84
C GLY A 1 18.90 17.77 14.69
N ASP A 2 18.34 16.58 14.77
CA ASP A 2 19.06 15.30 14.73
C ASP A 2 19.66 15.03 13.34
N PRO A 3 20.67 14.16 13.25
CA PRO A 3 21.22 13.70 11.98
C PRO A 3 20.14 13.10 11.05
N GLY A 4 20.23 13.40 9.75
CA GLY A 4 19.30 12.90 8.76
C GLY A 4 17.92 13.57 8.75
N THR A 5 17.76 14.68 9.48
CA THR A 5 16.53 15.49 9.49
C THR A 5 16.69 16.77 8.66
N ALA A 6 15.58 17.45 8.34
CA ALA A 6 15.62 18.71 7.57
C ALA A 6 16.37 19.84 8.31
N TYR A 7 16.47 19.73 9.63
CA TYR A 7 17.11 20.70 10.52
C TYR A 7 18.40 20.16 11.18
N GLU A 8 19.09 19.23 10.52
CA GLU A 8 20.35 18.67 11.02
C GLU A 8 21.35 19.77 11.42
N GLY A 9 21.88 19.67 12.64
CA GLY A 9 22.87 20.61 13.19
C GLY A 9 22.35 22.03 13.49
N GLN A 10 21.09 22.33 13.18
CA GLN A 10 20.49 23.63 13.47
C GLN A 10 20.01 23.70 14.93
N PRO A 11 20.09 24.88 15.58
CA PRO A 11 19.51 25.08 16.90
C PRO A 11 17.98 25.05 16.79
N ILE A 12 17.33 24.22 17.61
CA ILE A 12 15.87 24.07 17.65
C ILE A 12 15.39 24.41 19.06
N CYS A 13 14.22 25.06 19.16
CA CYS A 13 13.62 25.39 20.43
C CYS A 13 13.06 24.13 21.10
N ASP A 14 13.10 24.02 22.43
CA ASP A 14 12.64 22.82 23.15
C ASP A 14 11.20 22.43 22.76
N THR A 15 10.28 23.41 22.72
CA THR A 15 8.89 23.18 22.29
C THR A 15 8.80 22.66 20.86
N CYS A 16 9.59 23.22 19.95
CA CYS A 16 9.62 22.83 18.54
C CYS A 16 10.10 21.38 18.39
N TYR A 17 11.06 20.97 19.23
CA TYR A 17 11.62 19.63 19.26
C TYR A 17 10.65 18.62 19.89
N ASP A 18 9.96 19.01 20.96
CA ASP A 18 8.97 18.17 21.64
C ASP A 18 7.71 17.95 20.80
N GLU A 19 7.28 18.97 20.05
CA GLU A 19 6.08 18.89 19.18
C GLU A 19 6.38 18.27 17.80
N ASP A 20 7.65 18.10 17.42
CA ASP A 20 8.06 17.66 16.09
C ASP A 20 7.46 16.30 15.68
N THR A 21 7.31 15.41 16.66
CA THR A 21 6.80 14.05 16.44
C THR A 21 5.32 13.90 16.80
N CYS A 22 4.60 15.00 17.09
CA CYS A 22 3.14 14.95 17.23
C CYS A 22 2.46 14.58 15.91
N GLU A 23 3.04 15.02 14.80
CA GLU A 23 2.70 14.58 13.45
C GLU A 23 3.99 14.11 12.78
N PRO A 24 4.40 12.85 12.96
CA PRO A 24 5.66 12.37 12.42
C PRO A 24 5.60 12.27 10.89
N SER A 25 6.74 12.50 10.25
CA SER A 25 6.98 12.27 8.82
C SER A 25 6.92 10.78 8.50
N ALA A 26 7.52 9.95 9.37
CA ALA A 26 7.42 8.50 9.32
C ALA A 26 7.37 7.87 10.72
N THR A 27 6.68 6.73 10.81
CA THR A 27 6.63 5.86 11.98
C THR A 27 7.24 4.52 11.62
N ILE A 28 8.21 4.07 12.40
CA ILE A 28 8.94 2.83 12.18
C ILE A 28 8.64 1.88 13.35
N TYR A 29 8.30 0.64 13.02
CA TYR A 29 8.18 -0.44 13.99
C TYR A 29 9.19 -1.53 13.67
N TYR A 30 10.01 -1.90 14.64
CA TYR A 30 10.95 -3.00 14.48
C TYR A 30 10.29 -4.34 14.84
N GLY A 31 10.48 -5.34 13.99
CA GLY A 31 9.86 -6.66 14.17
C GLY A 31 8.33 -6.63 14.10
N LYS A 32 7.70 -7.72 14.55
CA LYS A 32 6.24 -7.93 14.50
C LYS A 32 5.50 -7.17 15.60
N ASP A 33 6.13 -7.07 16.77
CA ASP A 33 5.53 -6.47 17.94
C ASP A 33 5.51 -4.95 17.82
N ASN A 34 4.48 -4.32 18.40
CA ASN A 34 4.32 -2.87 18.36
C ASN A 34 4.99 -2.18 19.56
N GLU A 35 5.99 -2.83 20.16
CA GLU A 35 6.65 -2.36 21.40
C GLU A 35 7.81 -1.41 21.10
N GLU A 36 8.58 -1.67 20.04
CA GLU A 36 9.70 -0.85 19.61
C GLU A 36 9.27 0.08 18.46
N ILE A 37 8.91 1.31 18.82
CA ILE A 37 8.47 2.35 17.90
C ILE A 37 9.53 3.44 17.86
N SER A 38 9.93 3.84 16.65
CA SER A 38 10.78 5.00 16.42
C SER A 38 10.08 5.98 15.48
N LEU A 39 10.08 7.26 15.84
CA LEU A 39 9.47 8.34 15.08
C LEU A 39 10.53 9.18 14.36
N ILE A 40 10.21 9.61 13.14
CA ILE A 40 11.00 10.61 12.41
C ILE A 40 10.10 11.81 12.14
N GLY A 41 10.48 12.98 12.66
CA GLY A 41 9.84 14.27 12.42
C GLY A 41 10.65 15.15 11.48
N ALA A 42 10.46 16.47 11.54
CA ALA A 42 11.22 17.41 10.73
C ALA A 42 12.62 17.69 11.32
N CYS A 43 12.77 17.61 12.64
CA CYS A 43 14.00 17.90 13.36
C CYS A 43 14.45 16.83 14.37
N ARG A 44 13.64 15.80 14.61
CA ARG A 44 13.92 14.64 15.48
C ARG A 44 13.95 13.33 14.68
N ASN A 45 14.90 12.44 14.99
CA ASN A 45 15.01 11.11 14.39
C ASN A 45 15.38 10.07 15.46
N GLU A 46 14.43 9.22 15.83
CA GLU A 46 14.58 8.21 16.88
C GLU A 46 15.12 6.86 16.38
N THR A 47 15.53 6.77 15.11
CA THR A 47 15.99 5.50 14.51
C THR A 47 17.50 5.27 14.64
N GLU A 48 18.20 6.12 15.41
CA GLU A 48 19.67 6.11 15.54
C GLU A 48 20.43 6.17 14.20
N GLY A 49 19.76 6.60 13.11
CA GLY A 49 20.32 6.72 11.77
C GLY A 49 20.00 5.56 10.83
N ASP A 50 19.28 4.52 11.30
CA ASP A 50 18.83 3.40 10.46
C ASP A 50 18.00 3.89 9.27
N PHE A 51 17.14 4.89 9.49
CA PHE A 51 16.23 5.43 8.50
C PHE A 51 16.33 6.96 8.41
N ARG A 52 16.06 7.45 7.20
CA ARG A 52 15.93 8.88 6.88
C ARG A 52 14.70 9.08 6.03
N VAL A 53 14.13 10.28 6.07
CA VAL A 53 12.94 10.61 5.29
C VAL A 53 13.19 11.83 4.42
N LYS A 54 12.50 11.86 3.27
CA LYS A 54 12.56 12.97 2.33
C LYS A 54 11.18 13.36 1.87
N TRP A 55 10.91 14.66 1.78
CA TRP A 55 9.66 15.17 1.24
C TRP A 55 9.71 15.24 -0.29
N HIS A 56 8.72 14.65 -0.94
CA HIS A 56 8.51 14.67 -2.39
C HIS A 56 7.26 15.50 -2.71
N SER A 57 7.47 16.73 -3.19
CA SER A 57 6.38 17.59 -3.65
C SER A 57 5.90 17.15 -5.04
N THR A 58 4.60 16.87 -5.15
CA THR A 58 3.93 16.58 -6.43
C THR A 58 3.35 17.83 -7.05
N ASP A 59 2.95 18.80 -6.22
CA ASP A 59 2.55 20.16 -6.60
C ASP A 59 2.80 21.12 -5.41
N PRO A 60 2.59 22.45 -5.56
CA PRO A 60 2.89 23.41 -4.50
C PRO A 60 2.21 23.17 -3.14
N TRP A 61 1.13 22.38 -3.10
CA TRP A 61 0.35 22.09 -1.90
C TRP A 61 0.33 20.60 -1.54
N ARG A 62 0.85 19.73 -2.41
CA ARG A 62 0.78 18.28 -2.25
C ARG A 62 2.14 17.62 -2.35
N GLY A 63 2.26 16.52 -1.64
CA GLY A 63 3.41 15.65 -1.64
C GLY A 63 3.27 14.50 -0.67
N TYR A 64 4.35 13.74 -0.53
CA TYR A 64 4.47 12.62 0.39
C TYR A 64 5.90 12.47 0.89
N TYR A 65 6.06 11.83 2.05
CA TYR A 65 7.37 11.42 2.54
C TYR A 65 7.77 10.07 1.93
N GLU A 66 9.03 9.94 1.57
CA GLU A 66 9.68 8.71 1.12
C GLU A 66 10.79 8.35 2.12
N CYS A 67 10.89 7.07 2.48
CA CYS A 67 11.89 6.57 3.41
C CYS A 67 13.12 6.04 2.67
N GLU A 68 14.30 6.23 3.27
CA GLU A 68 15.58 5.73 2.77
C GLU A 68 16.35 5.07 3.92
N SER A 69 17.07 3.98 3.61
CA SER A 69 17.95 3.29 4.57
C SER A 69 19.19 2.74 3.87
N ASP A 70 20.33 2.84 4.56
CA ASP A 70 21.57 2.19 4.14
C ASP A 70 21.64 0.74 4.66
N GLU A 71 21.07 0.47 5.84
CA GLU A 71 21.11 -0.83 6.52
C GLU A 71 19.97 -1.77 6.12
N TYR A 72 18.81 -1.22 5.77
CA TYR A 72 17.64 -1.96 5.34
C TYR A 72 17.39 -1.81 3.85
N VAL A 73 16.58 -2.72 3.30
CA VAL A 73 16.12 -2.72 1.92
C VAL A 73 14.61 -2.92 1.92
N GLU A 74 13.90 -2.06 1.19
CA GLU A 74 12.47 -2.20 0.95
C GLU A 74 12.20 -3.48 0.14
N VAL A 75 11.35 -4.36 0.68
CA VAL A 75 10.93 -5.60 0.00
C VAL A 75 9.46 -5.58 -0.41
N PHE A 76 8.67 -4.68 0.17
CA PHE A 76 7.27 -4.47 -0.16
C PHE A 76 6.86 -3.02 0.14
N THR A 77 6.05 -2.44 -0.74
CA THR A 77 5.45 -1.12 -0.57
C THR A 77 4.04 -1.11 -1.14
N ASP A 78 3.12 -0.47 -0.43
CA ASP A 78 1.75 -0.19 -0.87
C ASP A 78 1.21 1.05 -0.14
N ALA A 79 -0.01 1.46 -0.43
CA ALA A 79 -0.68 2.56 0.24
C ALA A 79 -1.96 2.09 0.94
N ILE A 80 -2.06 2.36 2.24
CA ILE A 80 -3.30 2.19 2.99
C ILE A 80 -4.22 3.35 2.64
N LEU A 81 -5.38 3.02 2.07
CA LEU A 81 -6.46 3.95 1.78
C LEU A 81 -7.61 3.69 2.76
N SER A 82 -7.74 4.54 3.79
CA SER A 82 -8.70 4.34 4.86
C SER A 82 -10.14 4.23 4.32
N GLY A 83 -10.83 3.13 4.63
CA GLY A 83 -12.21 2.88 4.23
C GLY A 83 -12.39 2.32 2.82
N HIS A 84 -11.31 1.91 2.14
CA HIS A 84 -11.38 1.21 0.86
C HIS A 84 -11.50 -0.32 1.05
N GLU A 85 -12.19 -1.02 0.13
CA GLU A 85 -12.38 -2.49 0.21
C GLU A 85 -11.06 -3.28 0.22
N SER A 86 -9.99 -2.72 -0.36
CA SER A 86 -8.67 -3.35 -0.36
C SER A 86 -7.99 -3.34 1.02
N GLU A 87 -8.48 -2.57 1.99
CA GLU A 87 -7.89 -2.47 3.34
C GLU A 87 -7.89 -3.84 4.05
N GLU A 88 -8.98 -4.61 3.94
CA GLU A 88 -9.06 -5.93 4.55
C GLU A 88 -8.10 -6.94 3.89
N MET A 89 -8.00 -6.92 2.56
CA MET A 89 -7.08 -7.78 1.82
C MET A 89 -5.63 -7.43 2.16
N LEU A 90 -5.28 -6.13 2.13
CA LEU A 90 -3.94 -5.65 2.45
C LEU A 90 -3.56 -5.98 3.90
N LYS A 91 -4.52 -5.88 4.83
CA LYS A 91 -4.32 -6.33 6.21
C LYS A 91 -4.01 -7.83 6.30
N LYS A 92 -4.76 -8.67 5.59
CA LYS A 92 -4.50 -10.13 5.55
C LYS A 92 -3.11 -10.43 4.97
N LEU A 93 -2.74 -9.76 3.87
CA LEU A 93 -1.40 -9.88 3.29
C LEU A 93 -0.33 -9.52 4.32
N TYR A 94 -0.49 -8.36 4.94
CA TYR A 94 0.45 -7.82 5.92
C TYR A 94 0.60 -8.76 7.12
N ASP A 95 -0.50 -9.13 7.78
CA ASP A 95 -0.49 -10.00 8.95
C ASP A 95 0.18 -11.36 8.62
N ARG A 96 -0.07 -11.90 7.42
CA ARG A 96 0.53 -13.15 6.95
C ARG A 96 2.04 -13.03 6.72
N VAL A 97 2.48 -11.95 6.08
CA VAL A 97 3.92 -11.69 5.85
C VAL A 97 4.64 -11.54 7.18
N LEU A 98 4.08 -10.78 8.13
CA LEU A 98 4.72 -10.58 9.44
C LEU A 98 4.83 -11.88 10.25
N GLU A 99 3.79 -12.72 10.24
CA GLU A 99 3.82 -14.03 10.89
C GLU A 99 4.93 -14.91 10.32
N ARG A 100 5.04 -14.98 8.99
CA ARG A 100 6.05 -15.81 8.31
C ARG A 100 7.46 -15.28 8.47
N PHE A 101 7.64 -13.96 8.54
CA PHE A 101 8.95 -13.36 8.81
C PHE A 101 9.43 -13.69 10.22
N ASP A 102 8.53 -13.65 11.19
CA ASP A 102 8.79 -14.03 12.59
C ASP A 102 9.11 -15.54 12.71
N GLU A 103 8.35 -16.42 12.05
CA GLU A 103 8.62 -17.88 12.00
C GLU A 103 10.01 -18.22 11.41
N GLU A 104 10.47 -17.42 10.44
CA GLU A 104 11.71 -17.66 9.70
C GLU A 104 12.92 -16.86 10.24
N ASP A 105 12.76 -16.18 11.38
CA ASP A 105 13.78 -15.36 12.06
C ASP A 105 14.36 -14.27 11.13
N ILE A 106 13.48 -13.61 10.37
CA ILE A 106 13.85 -12.49 9.49
C ILE A 106 13.82 -11.20 10.31
N SER A 107 14.90 -10.42 10.26
CA SER A 107 14.95 -9.10 10.88
C SER A 107 14.35 -8.06 9.94
N PHE A 108 13.19 -7.53 10.29
CA PHE A 108 12.46 -6.57 9.47
C PHE A 108 12.00 -5.34 10.26
N ALA A 109 11.72 -4.28 9.53
CA ALA A 109 11.08 -3.06 10.01
C ALA A 109 9.83 -2.78 9.16
N ARG A 110 8.82 -2.19 9.79
CA ARG A 110 7.55 -1.80 9.18
C ARG A 110 7.51 -0.29 9.22
N VAL A 111 7.48 0.34 8.04
CA VAL A 111 7.61 1.79 7.90
C VAL A 111 6.31 2.35 7.33
N PHE A 112 5.83 3.42 7.96
CA PHE A 112 4.64 4.14 7.56
C PHE A 112 5.00 5.61 7.33
N CYS A 113 5.03 6.03 6.07
CA CYS A 113 5.31 7.41 5.70
C CYS A 113 4.01 8.19 5.48
N ARG A 114 3.99 9.42 5.97
CA ARG A 114 2.84 10.31 5.82
C ARG A 114 2.81 10.96 4.44
N SER A 115 1.61 11.22 3.94
CA SER A 115 1.39 12.10 2.80
C SER A 115 0.60 13.35 3.17
N SER A 116 0.56 14.32 2.26
CA SER A 116 -0.37 15.48 2.35
C SER A 116 -1.84 15.06 2.33
N ASN A 117 -2.17 13.84 1.90
CA ASN A 117 -3.50 13.27 1.95
C ASN A 117 -3.68 12.47 3.25
N VAL A 118 -4.52 12.97 4.16
CA VAL A 118 -4.77 12.35 5.48
C VAL A 118 -5.36 10.93 5.38
N PHE A 119 -5.95 10.57 4.24
CA PHE A 119 -6.50 9.23 3.99
C PHE A 119 -5.51 8.26 3.36
N MET A 120 -4.27 8.70 3.11
CA MET A 120 -3.23 7.89 2.48
C MET A 120 -1.95 7.90 3.31
N THR A 121 -1.59 6.72 3.78
CA THR A 121 -0.31 6.44 4.45
C THR A 121 0.38 5.33 3.68
N SER A 122 1.71 5.43 3.49
CA SER A 122 2.43 4.29 2.92
C SER A 122 2.45 3.13 3.90
N LEU A 123 2.53 1.92 3.35
CA LEU A 123 2.76 0.68 4.08
C LEU A 123 3.98 0.03 3.44
N GLU A 124 5.10 0.10 4.13
CA GLU A 124 6.37 -0.40 3.65
C GLU A 124 6.90 -1.49 4.60
N ILE A 125 7.46 -2.54 4.02
CA ILE A 125 8.18 -3.58 4.77
C ILE A 125 9.63 -3.58 4.29
N TRP A 126 10.52 -3.45 5.25
CA TRP A 126 11.95 -3.34 5.07
C TRP A 126 12.65 -4.50 5.76
N VAL A 127 13.68 -5.07 5.14
CA VAL A 127 14.47 -6.18 5.71
C VAL A 127 15.93 -5.77 5.77
N LYS A 128 16.67 -6.23 6.79
CA LYS A 128 18.11 -5.96 6.85
C LYS A 128 18.80 -6.39 5.56
N ARG A 129 19.84 -5.66 5.15
CA ARG A 129 20.61 -5.88 3.92
C ARG A 129 21.49 -7.14 4.02
N ASP A 130 20.84 -8.29 4.18
CA ASP A 130 21.41 -9.64 4.14
C ASP A 130 20.78 -10.43 2.99
N PHE A 131 21.62 -11.03 2.13
CA PHE A 131 21.16 -11.66 0.91
C PHE A 131 20.19 -12.83 1.15
N VAL A 132 20.40 -13.61 2.22
CA VAL A 132 19.56 -14.78 2.52
C VAL A 132 18.20 -14.31 3.04
N GLN A 133 18.18 -13.32 3.93
CA GLN A 133 16.94 -12.74 4.43
C GLN A 133 16.13 -12.10 3.30
N LEU A 134 16.75 -11.37 2.37
CA LEU A 134 16.07 -10.77 1.23
C LEU A 134 15.41 -11.81 0.32
N LEU A 135 16.12 -12.91 0.03
CA LEU A 135 15.56 -13.99 -0.79
C LEU A 135 14.35 -14.63 -0.11
N LYS A 136 14.45 -14.93 1.19
CA LYS A 136 13.33 -15.49 1.97
C LYS A 136 12.15 -14.52 1.99
N ALA A 137 12.41 -13.24 2.25
CA ALA A 137 11.41 -12.20 2.33
C ALA A 137 10.60 -12.09 1.04
N HIS A 138 11.27 -12.02 -0.11
CA HIS A 138 10.58 -11.98 -1.40
C HIS A 138 9.78 -13.25 -1.70
N ALA A 139 10.30 -14.42 -1.34
CA ALA A 139 9.58 -15.69 -1.51
C ALA A 139 8.30 -15.74 -0.67
N ILE A 140 8.38 -15.34 0.60
CA ILE A 140 7.23 -15.28 1.52
C ILE A 140 6.20 -14.26 1.04
N ILE A 141 6.63 -13.06 0.64
CA ILE A 141 5.72 -12.03 0.10
C ILE A 141 5.00 -12.55 -1.14
N ALA A 142 5.72 -13.21 -2.06
CA ALA A 142 5.11 -13.78 -3.26
C ALA A 142 4.10 -14.90 -2.93
N GLU A 143 4.41 -15.77 -1.97
CA GLU A 143 3.47 -16.80 -1.48
C GLU A 143 2.22 -16.14 -0.88
N ALA A 144 2.40 -15.19 0.05
CA ALA A 144 1.31 -14.51 0.74
C ALA A 144 0.41 -13.72 -0.23
N LYS A 145 1.00 -13.07 -1.26
CA LYS A 145 0.23 -12.42 -2.34
C LYS A 145 -0.69 -13.38 -3.07
N GLY A 146 -0.21 -14.61 -3.32
CA GLY A 146 -1.02 -15.67 -3.94
C GLY A 146 -2.14 -16.18 -3.03
N GLU A 147 -1.90 -16.27 -1.71
CA GLU A 147 -2.90 -16.72 -0.74
C GLU A 147 -4.08 -15.75 -0.60
N VAL A 148 -3.83 -14.44 -0.72
CA VAL A 148 -4.84 -13.38 -0.52
C VAL A 148 -5.38 -12.78 -1.82
N ASP A 149 -4.99 -13.33 -2.97
CA ASP A 149 -5.38 -12.85 -4.29
C ASP A 149 -5.05 -11.36 -4.49
N TYR A 150 -3.85 -10.95 -4.06
CA TYR A 150 -3.41 -9.56 -4.03
C TYR A 150 -3.42 -8.91 -5.42
N ASP A 151 -2.98 -9.66 -6.44
CA ASP A 151 -2.90 -9.17 -7.82
C ASP A 151 -4.27 -9.17 -8.53
N ASN A 152 -5.36 -9.49 -7.81
CA ASN A 152 -6.69 -9.41 -8.38
C ASN A 152 -6.97 -7.96 -8.80
N PRO A 153 -7.27 -7.71 -10.08
CA PRO A 153 -7.48 -6.36 -10.57
C PRO A 153 -8.74 -5.67 -10.01
N LEU A 154 -9.57 -6.38 -9.24
CA LEU A 154 -10.56 -5.78 -8.33
C LEU A 154 -9.92 -4.85 -7.29
N TYR A 155 -8.74 -5.19 -6.78
CA TYR A 155 -8.02 -4.45 -5.75
C TYR A 155 -6.95 -3.51 -6.33
N SER A 156 -6.43 -3.82 -7.53
CA SER A 156 -5.48 -2.97 -8.25
C SER A 156 -6.21 -1.89 -9.06
N THR A 157 -6.48 -0.75 -8.42
CA THR A 157 -7.06 0.49 -9.03
C THR A 157 -8.47 0.42 -9.64
N GLY A 158 -9.16 -0.73 -9.57
CA GLY A 158 -10.60 -0.82 -9.86
C GLY A 158 -11.00 -0.41 -11.28
N ILE A 159 -10.16 -0.71 -12.28
CA ILE A 159 -10.52 -0.60 -13.70
C ILE A 159 -10.08 -1.88 -14.43
N LEU A 160 -10.90 -2.92 -14.35
CA LEU A 160 -10.84 -4.14 -15.16
C LEU A 160 -11.13 -3.87 -16.63
N ILE A 161 -12.00 -2.89 -16.90
CA ILE A 161 -12.49 -2.54 -18.23
C ILE A 161 -12.49 -1.01 -18.35
N PRO A 162 -11.96 -0.43 -19.46
CA PRO A 162 -12.01 1.02 -19.67
C PRO A 162 -13.41 1.58 -19.44
N ARG A 163 -13.54 2.72 -18.75
CA ARG A 163 -14.84 3.30 -18.35
C ARG A 163 -15.82 3.44 -19.52
N ASP A 164 -15.33 3.83 -20.70
CA ASP A 164 -16.13 3.93 -21.93
C ASP A 164 -16.72 2.59 -22.40
N ASN A 165 -16.06 1.48 -22.08
CA ASN A 165 -16.54 0.13 -22.38
C ASN A 165 -17.48 -0.38 -21.29
N LEU A 166 -17.25 -0.05 -20.01
CA LEU A 166 -18.20 -0.36 -18.94
C LEU A 166 -19.57 0.27 -19.21
N GLU A 167 -19.61 1.53 -19.65
CA GLU A 167 -20.88 2.19 -20.03
C GLU A 167 -21.60 1.52 -21.21
N LYS A 168 -20.86 0.89 -22.13
CA LYS A 168 -21.48 0.07 -23.20
C LYS A 168 -22.08 -1.21 -22.64
N PHE A 169 -21.39 -1.88 -21.72
CA PHE A 169 -21.94 -3.07 -21.05
C PHE A 169 -23.16 -2.75 -20.21
N LYS A 170 -23.16 -1.64 -19.46
CA LYS A 170 -24.35 -1.15 -18.74
C LYS A 170 -25.53 -0.90 -19.67
N LYS A 171 -25.31 -0.31 -20.84
CA LYS A 171 -26.39 -0.11 -21.83
C LYS A 171 -26.93 -1.43 -22.40
N LEU A 172 -26.05 -2.40 -22.64
CA LEU A 172 -26.40 -3.68 -23.27
C LEU A 172 -27.08 -4.65 -22.28
N LEU A 173 -26.55 -4.73 -21.05
CA LEU A 173 -26.89 -5.74 -20.07
C LEU A 173 -27.62 -5.16 -18.84
N GLY A 174 -27.54 -3.85 -18.61
CA GLY A 174 -28.11 -3.18 -17.43
C GLY A 174 -29.64 -3.22 -17.32
N LYS A 175 -30.33 -3.65 -18.38
CA LYS A 175 -31.78 -3.93 -18.33
C LYS A 175 -32.11 -5.30 -17.74
N LYS A 176 -31.14 -6.23 -17.75
CA LYS A 176 -31.28 -7.61 -17.28
C LYS A 176 -30.53 -7.86 -15.97
N TYR A 177 -29.41 -7.18 -15.77
CA TYR A 177 -28.53 -7.34 -14.61
C TYR A 177 -28.21 -5.97 -14.02
N GLU A 178 -28.07 -5.90 -12.71
CA GLU A 178 -27.66 -4.68 -12.03
C GLU A 178 -26.13 -4.56 -12.10
N ILE A 179 -25.64 -3.84 -13.11
CA ILE A 179 -24.20 -3.65 -13.35
C ILE A 179 -23.89 -2.18 -13.08
N THR A 180 -23.22 -1.92 -11.97
CA THR A 180 -22.82 -0.58 -11.52
C THR A 180 -21.30 -0.39 -11.64
N THR A 181 -20.56 -1.46 -11.41
CA THR A 181 -19.10 -1.55 -11.42
C THR A 181 -18.64 -2.59 -12.45
N ASP A 182 -17.35 -2.55 -12.77
CA ASP A 182 -16.68 -3.57 -13.58
C ASP A 182 -16.52 -4.90 -12.84
N LYS A 183 -16.49 -4.88 -11.49
CA LYS A 183 -16.63 -6.06 -10.63
C LYS A 183 -17.93 -6.81 -10.89
N ASP A 184 -19.07 -6.12 -10.92
CA ASP A 184 -20.38 -6.75 -11.19
C ASP A 184 -20.39 -7.51 -12.53
N LEU A 185 -19.68 -6.96 -13.53
CA LEU A 185 -19.54 -7.59 -14.84
C LEU A 185 -18.59 -8.79 -14.82
N ALA A 186 -17.51 -8.73 -14.03
CA ALA A 186 -16.58 -9.84 -13.86
C ALA A 186 -17.21 -11.01 -13.07
N ASP A 187 -17.96 -10.72 -12.01
CA ASP A 187 -18.68 -11.71 -11.21
C ASP A 187 -19.75 -12.40 -12.07
N LEU A 188 -20.51 -11.64 -12.85
CA LEU A 188 -21.49 -12.18 -13.80
C LEU A 188 -20.82 -13.09 -14.86
N ALA A 189 -19.61 -12.73 -15.32
CA ALA A 189 -18.84 -13.53 -16.26
C ALA A 189 -18.31 -14.82 -15.63
N ALA A 190 -17.88 -14.76 -14.37
CA ALA A 190 -17.46 -15.94 -13.61
C ALA A 190 -18.63 -16.89 -13.35
N GLU A 191 -19.82 -16.36 -13.05
CA GLU A 191 -21.03 -17.15 -12.79
C GLU A 191 -21.57 -17.83 -14.07
N LYS A 192 -21.68 -17.08 -15.17
CA LYS A 192 -22.35 -17.54 -16.40
C LYS A 192 -21.40 -18.08 -17.48
N GLY A 193 -20.11 -17.77 -17.39
CA GLY A 193 -19.11 -18.21 -18.36
C GLY A 193 -19.51 -17.97 -19.81
N GLY A 194 -19.52 -19.04 -20.62
CA GLY A 194 -19.81 -18.97 -22.06
C GLY A 194 -21.23 -18.52 -22.43
N ASP A 195 -22.19 -18.63 -21.53
CA ASP A 195 -23.57 -18.20 -21.79
C ASP A 195 -23.71 -16.67 -21.76
N LEU A 196 -22.93 -15.99 -20.91
CA LEU A 196 -22.88 -14.52 -20.91
C LEU A 196 -22.38 -13.98 -22.26
N LEU A 197 -21.39 -14.63 -22.86
CA LEU A 197 -20.86 -14.24 -24.17
C LEU A 197 -21.96 -14.33 -25.25
N ARG A 198 -22.79 -15.36 -25.22
CA ARG A 198 -23.92 -15.52 -26.15
C ARG A 198 -24.95 -14.42 -25.95
N GLU A 199 -25.32 -14.11 -24.71
CA GLU A 199 -26.25 -13.03 -24.39
C GLU A 199 -25.73 -11.66 -24.87
N ILE A 200 -24.44 -11.39 -24.70
CA ILE A 200 -23.80 -10.15 -25.18
C ILE A 200 -23.86 -10.06 -26.72
N VAL A 201 -23.54 -11.16 -27.41
CA VAL A 201 -23.56 -11.21 -28.88
C VAL A 201 -24.98 -11.05 -29.44
N GLU A 202 -26.00 -11.60 -28.77
CA GLU A 202 -27.40 -11.41 -29.16
C GLU A 202 -27.90 -9.99 -28.88
N ALA A 203 -27.57 -9.43 -27.71
CA ALA A 203 -27.92 -8.06 -27.35
C ALA A 203 -27.26 -7.03 -28.30
N ALA A 204 -26.02 -7.29 -28.73
CA ALA A 204 -25.32 -6.45 -29.70
C ALA A 204 -25.93 -6.52 -31.12
N LYS A 205 -26.59 -7.63 -31.48
CA LYS A 205 -27.30 -7.80 -32.77
C LYS A 205 -28.69 -7.19 -32.79
N GLY A 206 -29.35 -7.05 -31.64
CA GLY A 206 -30.71 -6.50 -31.51
C GLY A 206 -30.79 -4.97 -31.32
N GLY A 207 -29.63 -4.28 -31.26
CA GLY A 207 -29.54 -2.84 -31.05
C GLY A 207 -29.33 -1.98 -32.31
N GLY A 208 -29.69 -2.51 -33.50
CA GLY A 208 -29.66 -1.80 -34.79
C GLY A 208 -31.00 -1.17 -35.13
#